data_AF-A0A962Y9M2-F1
#
_entry.id   AF-A0A962Y9M2-F1
#
_cell.length_a   1.000
_cell.length_b   1.000
_cell.length_c   1.000
_cell.angle_alpha   90.00
_cell.angle_beta   90.00
_cell.angle_gamma   90.00
#
_symmetry.space_group_name_H-M   'P 1'
#
loop_
_entity.id
_entity.type
_entity.pdbx_description
1 polymer ?
#
loop_
_entity_poly.entity_id
_entity_poly.type
_entity_poly.pdbx_seq_one_letter_code
_entity_poly.pdbx_strand_id
1 'polypeptide(L)'
;QQPADIAVIDENPIINLINRAAWDTTAILQQGGIISAAAAALIEHKECWLSELHQSHPQALDQVKQWLDDYAPDQPDIEPGMPDNMIQAKAKAFAERKRPRGVWRFAKLLAEALASDAERYNGLWFDDGKIRAAWIARPNRLDDLPVLLLDGTAEAVLLQRIWPELETVEISVKRNAHVIQVWDTACSHDKLTRNPRKLRERIQHFANTLPGQGAVIGPKSFIEQFNASNAEVAHFGNLRGLDSLKSAKWGIIVGRNQPPAHDVEAMARALAPHDFLMLGGGYEYAPGAYCGQEGAGVAVHTHADPIVNTVLRQLREAESEQAIDRLRLVHNTIPKTVYLLSSLPVDVHINELTALDDLLPDYRLAEALSRYPVLPLGRAWLAKNLPDIFETPKAAERWLAQMPQNPINIYKEFGGIYHGSYRMQGKAGKPMKFISKTSDQAAIATELARLHGATVTLQAFEHQTTESMPEVTSPAPEITEAPTLETTVTSAPDMPDMSESEALPEAITETIANTAQQDTTQSVTELLLLDDKRYIRQQLEPVPAGQRIVIYREYCRVWQAAAAAEPNEIQRDNAGRRAANIWLREQGLLWLVSVLNETPSTEAAA
;
A
#
# COMPACT_ATOMS: atom_id res chain seq x y z
N GLN A 1 -10.66 -26.08 -31.70
CA GLN A 1 -10.64 -24.72 -31.14
C GLN A 1 -9.49 -24.00 -31.83
N GLN A 2 -9.73 -22.84 -32.44
CA GLN A 2 -8.64 -22.03 -32.98
C GLN A 2 -7.75 -21.57 -31.81
N PRO A 3 -6.42 -21.54 -31.97
CA PRO A 3 -5.54 -20.92 -30.99
C PRO A 3 -5.92 -19.43 -30.85
N ALA A 4 -5.89 -18.88 -29.65
CA ALA A 4 -6.14 -17.46 -29.44
C ALA A 4 -4.99 -16.66 -30.05
N ASP A 5 -5.27 -15.55 -30.72
CA ASP A 5 -4.25 -14.70 -31.35
C ASP A 5 -3.64 -13.67 -30.37
N ILE A 6 -4.35 -13.38 -29.27
CA ILE A 6 -3.95 -12.43 -28.23
C ILE A 6 -4.55 -12.84 -26.88
N ALA A 7 -3.79 -12.65 -25.81
CA ALA A 7 -4.27 -12.78 -24.44
C ALA A 7 -4.55 -11.39 -23.84
N VAL A 8 -5.79 -11.12 -23.46
CA VAL A 8 -6.17 -9.88 -22.77
C VAL A 8 -6.34 -10.19 -21.28
N ILE A 9 -5.63 -9.45 -20.44
CA ILE A 9 -5.70 -9.54 -18.99
C ILE A 9 -6.18 -8.18 -18.46
N ASP A 10 -7.41 -8.17 -17.94
CA ASP A 10 -8.11 -6.97 -17.44
C ASP A 10 -7.98 -6.86 -15.91
N GLU A 11 -6.73 -6.87 -15.43
CA GLU A 11 -6.34 -6.60 -14.03
C GLU A 11 -4.82 -6.73 -13.86
N ASN A 12 -4.27 -6.12 -12.81
CA ASN A 12 -2.90 -6.36 -12.37
C ASN A 12 -2.75 -7.79 -11.80
N PRO A 13 -2.02 -8.70 -12.49
CA PRO A 13 -1.93 -10.09 -12.08
C PRO A 13 -0.85 -10.34 -11.03
N ILE A 14 0.02 -9.36 -10.72
CA ILE A 14 1.24 -9.54 -9.92
C ILE A 14 0.95 -10.29 -8.62
N ILE A 15 -0.05 -9.85 -7.86
CA ILE A 15 -0.37 -10.42 -6.55
C ILE A 15 -0.83 -11.88 -6.69
N ASN A 16 -1.58 -12.20 -7.75
CA ASN A 16 -2.11 -13.54 -7.99
C ASN A 16 -1.03 -14.52 -8.49
N LEU A 17 0.05 -14.00 -9.09
CA LEU A 17 1.16 -14.81 -9.59
C LEU A 17 2.19 -15.12 -8.49
N ILE A 18 2.27 -14.31 -7.44
CA ILE A 18 3.18 -14.54 -6.31
C ILE A 18 2.72 -15.73 -5.48
N ASN A 19 3.60 -16.71 -5.37
CA ASN A 19 3.43 -17.87 -4.51
C ASN A 19 4.44 -17.82 -3.36
N ARG A 20 4.04 -18.40 -2.22
CA ARG A 20 4.86 -18.51 -1.03
C ARG A 20 4.80 -19.92 -0.45
N ALA A 21 5.89 -20.37 0.15
CA ALA A 21 5.93 -21.61 0.91
C ALA A 21 6.79 -21.45 2.16
N ALA A 22 6.52 -22.27 3.17
CA ALA A 22 7.34 -22.39 4.37
C ALA A 22 7.43 -23.86 4.77
N TRP A 23 8.62 -24.30 5.12
CA TRP A 23 8.92 -25.68 5.49
C TRP A 23 9.66 -25.74 6.82
N ASP A 24 9.32 -26.73 7.63
CA ASP A 24 10.11 -27.07 8.80
C ASP A 24 11.49 -27.58 8.34
N THR A 25 12.55 -27.09 8.97
CA THR A 25 13.94 -27.42 8.60
C THR A 25 14.19 -28.93 8.58
N THR A 26 13.64 -29.65 9.56
CA THR A 26 13.75 -31.11 9.67
C THR A 26 13.25 -31.84 8.42
N ALA A 27 12.18 -31.35 7.76
CA ALA A 27 11.60 -32.01 6.59
C ALA A 27 12.52 -31.95 5.36
N ILE A 28 13.26 -30.84 5.20
CA ILE A 28 14.22 -30.66 4.09
C ILE A 28 15.54 -31.36 4.43
N LEU A 29 16.03 -31.22 5.67
CA LEU A 29 17.30 -31.83 6.12
C LEU A 29 17.29 -33.36 6.04
N GLN A 30 16.14 -34.00 6.26
CA GLN A 30 15.98 -35.46 6.17
C GLN A 30 16.19 -36.05 4.77
N GLN A 31 16.20 -35.23 3.72
CA GLN A 31 16.40 -35.72 2.34
C GLN A 31 17.83 -36.20 2.08
N GLY A 32 18.80 -35.77 2.88
CA GLY A 32 20.21 -36.05 2.66
C GLY A 32 20.78 -35.40 1.38
N GLY A 33 22.03 -35.71 1.07
CA GLY A 33 22.72 -35.23 -0.13
C GLY A 33 22.71 -33.71 -0.30
N ILE A 34 22.65 -33.25 -1.55
CA ILE A 34 22.73 -31.83 -1.89
C ILE A 34 21.56 -31.00 -1.34
N ILE A 35 20.37 -31.60 -1.20
CA ILE A 35 19.18 -30.93 -0.65
C ILE A 35 19.39 -30.57 0.83
N SER A 36 19.95 -31.52 1.60
CA SER A 36 20.28 -31.28 3.02
C SER A 36 21.42 -30.27 3.16
N ALA A 37 22.45 -30.35 2.31
CA ALA A 37 23.57 -29.40 2.30
C ALA A 37 23.10 -27.96 2.00
N ALA A 38 22.24 -27.77 0.99
CA ALA A 38 21.68 -26.47 0.68
C ALA A 38 20.81 -25.90 1.81
N ALA A 39 20.01 -26.76 2.47
CA ALA A 39 19.24 -26.37 3.63
C ALA A 39 20.12 -25.95 4.82
N ALA A 40 21.21 -26.69 5.08
CA ALA A 40 22.18 -26.33 6.10
C ALA A 40 22.84 -24.98 5.79
N ALA A 41 23.28 -24.77 4.54
CA ALA A 41 23.87 -23.50 4.13
C ALA A 41 22.90 -22.31 4.31
N LEU A 42 21.63 -22.48 3.94
CA LEU A 42 20.57 -21.47 4.16
C LEU A 42 20.39 -21.10 5.63
N ILE A 43 20.48 -22.10 6.53
CA ILE A 43 20.31 -21.91 7.97
C ILE A 43 21.54 -21.22 8.58
N GLU A 44 22.74 -21.65 8.20
CA GLU A 44 24.01 -21.23 8.80
C GLU A 44 24.48 -19.87 8.28
N HIS A 45 24.39 -19.65 6.96
CA HIS A 45 25.02 -18.51 6.30
C HIS A 45 24.05 -17.43 5.82
N LYS A 46 22.73 -17.67 5.91
CA LYS A 46 21.60 -16.76 5.65
C LYS A 46 21.71 -15.89 4.38
N GLU A 47 22.55 -14.86 4.37
CA GLU A 47 22.71 -13.91 3.26
C GLU A 47 23.66 -14.40 2.17
N CYS A 48 24.70 -15.18 2.50
CA CYS A 48 25.71 -15.68 1.56
C CYS A 48 25.62 -17.19 1.31
N TRP A 49 24.50 -17.81 1.69
CA TRP A 49 24.29 -19.27 1.62
C TRP A 49 24.57 -19.86 0.24
N LEU A 50 24.23 -19.15 -0.83
CA LEU A 50 24.40 -19.62 -2.21
C LEU A 50 25.88 -19.68 -2.59
N SER A 51 26.64 -18.64 -2.24
CA SER A 51 28.09 -18.58 -2.47
C SER A 51 28.83 -19.67 -1.69
N GLU A 52 28.47 -19.88 -0.43
CA GLU A 52 29.01 -20.95 0.42
C GLU A 52 28.67 -22.35 -0.15
N LEU A 53 27.47 -22.52 -0.67
CA LEU A 53 27.05 -23.76 -1.31
C LEU A 53 27.83 -24.01 -2.62
N HIS A 54 28.03 -22.99 -3.46
CA HIS A 54 28.86 -23.10 -4.66
C HIS A 54 30.32 -23.46 -4.34
N GLN A 55 30.89 -22.84 -3.30
CA GLN A 55 32.26 -23.10 -2.90
C GLN A 55 32.44 -24.53 -2.35
N SER A 56 31.52 -24.98 -1.50
CA SER A 56 31.59 -26.30 -0.87
C SER A 56 31.15 -27.44 -1.80
N HIS A 57 30.27 -27.15 -2.76
CA HIS A 57 29.68 -28.13 -3.68
C HIS A 57 29.67 -27.59 -5.13
N PRO A 58 30.82 -27.59 -5.85
CA PRO A 58 30.90 -27.05 -7.22
C PRO A 58 30.00 -27.75 -8.25
N GLN A 59 29.56 -28.99 -7.97
CA GLN A 59 28.64 -29.76 -8.80
C GLN A 59 27.18 -29.69 -8.29
N ALA A 60 26.86 -28.73 -7.42
CA ALA A 60 25.54 -28.61 -6.80
C ALA A 60 24.40 -28.57 -7.82
N LEU A 61 24.54 -27.79 -8.90
CA LEU A 61 23.50 -27.67 -9.92
C LEU A 61 23.18 -29.02 -10.57
N ASP A 62 24.21 -29.77 -10.98
CA ASP A 62 24.04 -31.08 -11.61
C ASP A 62 23.47 -32.10 -10.63
N GLN A 63 23.91 -32.07 -9.37
CA GLN A 63 23.37 -32.93 -8.32
C GLN A 63 21.89 -32.63 -8.03
N VAL A 64 21.48 -31.36 -8.04
CA VAL A 64 20.07 -30.96 -7.86
C VAL A 64 19.25 -31.34 -9.08
N LYS A 65 19.77 -31.18 -10.31
CA LYS A 65 19.10 -31.62 -11.54
C LYS A 65 18.88 -33.13 -11.54
N GLN A 66 19.92 -33.91 -11.22
CA GLN A 66 19.81 -35.36 -11.07
C GLN A 66 18.79 -35.72 -9.99
N TRP A 67 18.82 -35.04 -8.84
CA TRP A 67 17.84 -35.24 -7.79
C TRP A 67 16.42 -34.94 -8.27
N LEU A 68 16.22 -33.86 -9.04
CA LEU A 68 14.91 -33.51 -9.61
C LEU A 68 14.42 -34.54 -10.62
N ASP A 69 15.30 -35.12 -11.43
CA ASP A 69 14.98 -36.18 -12.38
C ASP A 69 14.61 -37.48 -11.65
N ASP A 70 15.39 -37.86 -10.63
CA ASP A 70 15.12 -39.02 -9.78
C ASP A 70 13.84 -38.83 -8.95
N TYR A 71 13.57 -37.59 -8.52
CA TYR A 71 12.39 -37.22 -7.74
C TYR A 71 11.16 -36.96 -8.61
N ALA A 72 11.33 -36.71 -9.91
CA ALA A 72 10.30 -36.18 -10.81
C ALA A 72 8.96 -36.87 -10.54
N PRO A 73 7.90 -36.12 -10.18
CA PRO A 73 6.62 -36.74 -9.88
C PRO A 73 6.19 -37.53 -11.11
N ASP A 74 6.07 -38.86 -10.99
CA ASP A 74 5.58 -39.70 -12.09
C ASP A 74 4.33 -39.03 -12.65
N GLN A 75 4.31 -38.62 -13.91
CA GLN A 75 3.06 -38.12 -14.48
C GLN A 75 2.03 -39.24 -14.32
N PRO A 76 0.77 -38.94 -13.93
CA PRO A 76 -0.26 -39.96 -14.02
C PRO A 76 -0.25 -40.42 -15.47
N ASP A 77 0.06 -41.69 -15.67
CA ASP A 77 0.18 -42.33 -16.97
C ASP A 77 -1.19 -42.29 -17.66
N ILE A 78 -1.49 -41.16 -18.31
CA ILE A 78 -2.77 -40.86 -18.95
C ILE A 78 -2.49 -40.77 -20.44
N GLU A 79 -2.98 -41.76 -21.18
CA GLU A 79 -2.88 -41.80 -22.63
C GLU A 79 -4.11 -41.12 -23.28
N PRO A 80 -3.93 -40.41 -24.41
CA PRO A 80 -5.06 -39.91 -25.20
C PRO A 80 -5.97 -41.07 -25.65
N GLY A 81 -7.20 -41.11 -25.15
CA GLY A 81 -8.17 -42.19 -25.41
C GLY A 81 -8.53 -43.05 -24.19
N MET A 82 -7.92 -42.79 -23.03
CA MET A 82 -8.27 -43.44 -21.77
C MET A 82 -9.70 -43.06 -21.32
N PRO A 83 -10.54 -44.02 -20.89
CA PRO A 83 -11.88 -43.72 -20.36
C PRO A 83 -11.84 -42.82 -19.12
N ASP A 84 -12.80 -41.90 -18.98
CA ASP A 84 -12.86 -40.90 -17.89
C ASP A 84 -12.77 -41.49 -16.48
N ASN A 85 -13.33 -42.68 -16.25
CA ASN A 85 -13.25 -43.37 -14.96
C ASN A 85 -11.83 -43.86 -14.64
N MET A 86 -11.04 -44.25 -15.64
CA MET A 86 -9.64 -44.62 -15.50
C MET A 86 -8.76 -43.39 -15.32
N ILE A 87 -9.05 -42.29 -16.02
CA ILE A 87 -8.40 -40.99 -15.81
C ILE A 87 -8.62 -40.54 -14.36
N GLN A 88 -9.87 -40.58 -13.87
CA GLN A 88 -10.20 -40.22 -12.49
C GLN A 88 -9.52 -41.13 -11.46
N ALA A 89 -9.45 -42.44 -11.72
CA ALA A 89 -8.76 -43.39 -10.83
C ALA A 89 -7.25 -43.17 -10.78
N LYS A 90 -6.59 -42.96 -11.94
CA LYS A 90 -5.15 -42.66 -12.01
C LYS A 90 -4.83 -41.29 -11.40
N ALA A 91 -5.66 -40.27 -11.65
CA ALA A 91 -5.53 -38.95 -11.03
C ALA A 91 -5.71 -39.01 -9.50
N LYS A 92 -6.68 -39.80 -9.00
CA LYS A 92 -6.91 -40.01 -7.57
C LYS A 92 -5.73 -40.75 -6.93
N ALA A 93 -5.25 -41.84 -7.52
CA ALA A 93 -4.08 -42.58 -7.03
C ALA A 93 -2.81 -41.72 -7.04
N PHE A 94 -2.64 -40.86 -8.05
CA PHE A 94 -1.56 -39.87 -8.10
C PHE A 94 -1.69 -38.82 -6.98
N ALA A 95 -2.91 -38.34 -6.71
CA ALA A 95 -3.18 -37.41 -5.61
C ALA A 95 -2.93 -38.03 -4.22
N GLU A 96 -3.11 -39.35 -4.07
CA GLU A 96 -2.90 -40.09 -2.83
C GLU A 96 -1.42 -40.46 -2.56
N ARG A 97 -0.54 -40.40 -3.58
CA ARG A 97 0.92 -40.55 -3.40
C ARG A 97 1.45 -39.36 -2.60
N LYS A 98 1.68 -39.56 -1.30
CA LYS A 98 2.32 -38.60 -0.38
C LYS A 98 3.80 -38.37 -0.75
N ARG A 99 4.12 -37.82 -1.93
CA ARG A 99 5.41 -37.14 -2.13
C ARG A 99 5.28 -35.74 -1.55
N PRO A 100 6.16 -35.30 -0.64
CA PRO A 100 6.09 -33.95 -0.09
C PRO A 100 6.40 -32.95 -1.21
N ARG A 101 5.36 -32.47 -1.90
CA ARG A 101 5.44 -31.44 -2.96
C ARG A 101 6.29 -30.22 -2.56
N GLY A 102 6.43 -29.98 -1.25
CA GLY A 102 7.31 -28.98 -0.67
C GLY A 102 8.80 -29.18 -0.97
N VAL A 103 9.32 -30.41 -0.84
CA VAL A 103 10.75 -30.69 -1.08
C VAL A 103 11.09 -30.52 -2.56
N TRP A 104 10.23 -31.01 -3.45
CA TRP A 104 10.41 -30.80 -4.88
C TRP A 104 10.43 -29.32 -5.26
N ARG A 105 9.54 -28.51 -4.65
CA ARG A 105 9.51 -27.07 -4.89
C ARG A 105 10.79 -26.40 -4.38
N PHE A 106 11.28 -26.78 -3.20
CA PHE A 106 12.56 -26.34 -2.68
C PHE A 106 13.70 -26.65 -3.67
N ALA A 107 13.80 -27.91 -4.12
CA ALA A 107 14.80 -28.34 -5.08
C ALA A 107 14.71 -27.58 -6.42
N LYS A 108 13.49 -27.30 -6.90
CA LYS A 108 13.28 -26.51 -8.13
C LYS A 108 13.81 -25.08 -7.98
N LEU A 109 13.50 -24.41 -6.87
CA LEU A 109 13.99 -23.05 -6.60
C LEU A 109 15.49 -23.03 -6.34
N LEU A 110 16.03 -24.10 -5.73
CA LEU A 110 17.46 -24.27 -5.55
C LEU A 110 18.16 -24.43 -6.91
N ALA A 111 17.61 -25.23 -7.82
CA ALA A 111 18.14 -25.35 -9.18
C ALA A 111 18.12 -24.00 -9.93
N GLU A 112 17.06 -23.22 -9.77
CA GLU A 112 16.96 -21.86 -10.31
C GLU A 112 18.05 -20.94 -9.75
N ALA A 113 18.23 -20.94 -8.42
CA ALA A 113 19.27 -20.17 -7.75
C ALA A 113 20.68 -20.53 -8.23
N LEU A 114 20.98 -21.84 -8.31
CA LEU A 114 22.27 -22.39 -8.73
C LEU A 114 22.54 -22.22 -10.22
N ALA A 115 21.50 -22.07 -11.05
CA ALA A 115 21.62 -21.85 -12.49
C ALA A 115 21.86 -20.38 -12.84
N SER A 116 21.64 -19.47 -11.89
CA SER A 116 21.92 -18.04 -12.08
C SER A 116 23.38 -17.76 -11.76
N ASP A 117 24.03 -16.92 -12.57
CA ASP A 117 25.36 -16.38 -12.27
C ASP A 117 25.33 -15.26 -11.20
N ALA A 118 24.16 -15.01 -10.60
CA ALA A 118 24.01 -13.97 -9.58
C ALA A 118 24.61 -14.41 -8.24
N GLU A 119 25.33 -13.49 -7.59
CA GLU A 119 25.88 -13.69 -6.25
C GLU A 119 24.82 -13.83 -5.16
N ARG A 120 23.53 -13.60 -5.50
CA ARG A 120 22.42 -13.55 -4.54
C ARG A 120 21.17 -14.19 -5.12
N TYR A 121 20.44 -14.88 -4.24
CA TYR A 121 19.12 -15.38 -4.54
C TYR A 121 18.19 -15.20 -3.33
N ASN A 122 17.18 -14.36 -3.50
CA ASN A 122 16.21 -13.96 -2.48
C ASN A 122 15.00 -14.90 -2.38
N GLY A 123 14.75 -15.71 -3.42
CA GLY A 123 13.59 -16.59 -3.52
C GLY A 123 13.55 -17.73 -2.50
N LEU A 124 14.68 -17.99 -1.82
CA LEU A 124 14.82 -18.90 -0.67
C LEU A 124 15.49 -18.15 0.49
N TRP A 125 14.97 -18.29 1.71
CA TRP A 125 15.60 -17.72 2.90
C TRP A 125 15.23 -18.51 4.16
N PHE A 126 15.99 -18.30 5.23
CA PHE A 126 15.71 -18.88 6.54
C PHE A 126 15.24 -17.79 7.52
N ASP A 127 14.06 -17.99 8.10
CA ASP A 127 13.48 -17.07 9.09
C ASP A 127 12.49 -17.80 10.01
N ASP A 128 12.46 -17.40 11.28
CA ASP A 128 11.60 -17.95 12.33
C ASP A 128 11.65 -19.49 12.41
N GLY A 129 12.86 -20.05 12.35
CA GLY A 129 13.09 -21.50 12.43
C GLY A 129 12.61 -22.29 11.21
N LYS A 130 12.22 -21.62 10.12
CA LYS A 130 11.69 -22.24 8.90
C LYS A 130 12.46 -21.81 7.66
N ILE A 131 12.53 -22.73 6.69
CA ILE A 131 12.97 -22.39 5.34
C ILE A 131 11.74 -21.87 4.60
N ARG A 132 11.84 -20.65 4.08
CA ARG A 132 10.77 -19.95 3.37
C ARG A 132 11.15 -19.77 1.91
N ALA A 133 10.13 -19.69 1.08
CA ALA A 133 10.27 -19.44 -0.34
C ALA A 133 9.21 -18.49 -0.86
N ALA A 134 9.56 -17.74 -1.88
CA ALA A 134 8.64 -16.91 -2.64
C ALA A 134 9.06 -16.91 -4.12
N TRP A 135 8.11 -17.06 -5.03
CA TRP A 135 8.38 -17.15 -6.47
C TRP A 135 7.16 -16.71 -7.29
N ILE A 136 7.38 -16.36 -8.56
CA ILE A 136 6.33 -16.07 -9.53
C ILE A 136 5.91 -17.37 -10.24
N ALA A 137 4.63 -17.72 -10.20
CA ALA A 137 4.08 -18.77 -11.05
C ALA A 137 3.72 -18.19 -12.41
N ARG A 138 4.67 -18.22 -13.36
CA ARG A 138 4.37 -17.82 -14.74
C ARG A 138 3.29 -18.73 -15.34
N PRO A 139 2.25 -18.18 -15.99
CA PRO A 139 1.28 -18.99 -16.70
C PRO A 139 1.89 -19.47 -18.02
N ASN A 140 2.37 -20.72 -18.08
CA ASN A 140 2.98 -21.33 -19.28
C ASN A 140 2.13 -21.24 -20.58
N ARG A 141 0.86 -20.83 -20.50
CA ARG A 141 -0.03 -20.68 -21.67
C ARG A 141 0.09 -19.33 -22.37
N LEU A 142 0.87 -18.40 -21.82
CA LEU A 142 1.02 -17.04 -22.33
C LEU A 142 2.35 -16.81 -23.04
N ASP A 143 3.30 -17.73 -22.93
CA ASP A 143 4.68 -17.53 -23.41
C ASP A 143 4.75 -17.34 -24.94
N ASP A 144 3.81 -17.91 -25.70
CA ASP A 144 3.75 -17.82 -27.17
C ASP A 144 2.67 -16.83 -27.68
N LEU A 145 2.01 -16.09 -26.79
CA LEU A 145 0.89 -15.20 -27.16
C LEU A 145 1.22 -13.73 -26.89
N PRO A 146 0.91 -12.81 -27.81
CA PRO A 146 0.87 -11.39 -27.50
C PRO A 146 -0.05 -11.14 -26.29
N VAL A 147 0.44 -10.38 -25.30
CA VAL A 147 -0.31 -10.08 -24.07
C VAL A 147 -0.67 -8.60 -24.02
N LEU A 148 -1.95 -8.28 -23.84
CA LEU A 148 -2.44 -6.94 -23.54
C LEU A 148 -2.90 -6.89 -22.08
N LEU A 149 -2.26 -6.04 -21.27
CA LEU A 149 -2.60 -5.79 -19.88
C LEU A 149 -3.37 -4.47 -19.75
N LEU A 150 -4.55 -4.51 -19.13
CA LEU A 150 -5.36 -3.34 -18.84
C LEU A 150 -5.54 -3.24 -17.31
N ASP A 151 -5.00 -2.18 -16.70
CA ASP A 151 -5.19 -1.90 -15.28
C ASP A 151 -5.03 -0.39 -15.02
N GLY A 152 -5.86 0.17 -14.15
CA GLY A 152 -5.88 1.60 -13.87
C GLY A 152 -4.83 2.08 -12.86
N THR A 153 -4.14 1.16 -12.18
CA THR A 153 -3.13 1.46 -11.14
C THR A 153 -1.92 0.52 -11.24
N ALA A 154 -1.59 0.07 -12.44
CA ALA A 154 -0.45 -0.81 -12.70
C ALA A 154 0.89 -0.10 -12.54
N GLU A 155 1.81 -0.71 -11.79
CA GLU A 155 3.20 -0.28 -11.70
C GLU A 155 4.06 -1.00 -12.75
N ALA A 156 4.47 -0.26 -13.80
CA ALA A 156 5.27 -0.76 -14.91
C ALA A 156 6.53 -1.51 -14.47
N VAL A 157 7.25 -0.95 -13.48
CA VAL A 157 8.50 -1.52 -12.93
C VAL A 157 8.29 -2.93 -12.38
N LEU A 158 7.13 -3.22 -11.78
CA LEU A 158 6.84 -4.56 -11.25
C LEU A 158 6.39 -5.52 -12.34
N LEU A 159 5.57 -5.05 -13.30
CA LEU A 159 5.10 -5.87 -14.41
C LEU A 159 6.24 -6.29 -15.33
N GLN A 160 7.21 -5.42 -15.56
CA GLN A 160 8.41 -5.70 -16.35
C GLN A 160 9.31 -6.77 -15.72
N ARG A 161 9.21 -7.03 -14.41
CA ARG A 161 9.88 -8.20 -13.79
C ARG A 161 9.27 -9.53 -14.21
N ILE A 162 8.00 -9.52 -14.60
CA ILE A 162 7.28 -10.71 -15.08
C ILE A 162 7.40 -10.82 -16.60
N TRP A 163 7.19 -9.70 -17.30
CA TRP A 163 7.27 -9.55 -18.75
C TRP A 163 8.29 -8.47 -19.13
N PRO A 164 9.58 -8.82 -19.30
CA PRO A 164 10.64 -7.84 -19.56
C PRO A 164 10.43 -6.97 -20.79
N GLU A 165 9.76 -7.50 -21.81
CA GLU A 165 9.45 -6.81 -23.08
C GLU A 165 8.14 -6.02 -23.03
N LEU A 166 7.53 -5.85 -21.85
CA LEU A 166 6.27 -5.14 -21.73
C LEU A 166 6.44 -3.64 -22.00
N GLU A 167 5.84 -3.20 -23.11
CA GLU A 167 5.61 -1.79 -23.41
C GLU A 167 4.40 -1.27 -22.62
N THR A 168 4.53 -0.08 -22.03
CA THR A 168 3.50 0.53 -21.19
C THR A 168 3.02 1.85 -21.77
N VAL A 169 1.71 2.00 -21.91
CA VAL A 169 1.06 3.25 -22.30
C VAL A 169 0.21 3.74 -21.14
N GLU A 170 0.54 4.90 -20.59
CA GLU A 170 -0.23 5.54 -19.53
C GLU A 170 -1.26 6.51 -20.12
N ILE A 171 -2.51 6.42 -19.64
CA ILE A 171 -3.58 7.34 -20.01
C ILE A 171 -4.08 8.01 -18.74
N SER A 172 -3.64 9.23 -18.49
CA SER A 172 -4.09 10.00 -17.32
C SER A 172 -5.50 10.55 -17.57
N VAL A 173 -6.46 10.15 -16.73
CA VAL A 173 -7.85 10.59 -16.84
C VAL A 173 -8.28 11.31 -15.56
N LYS A 174 -8.88 12.50 -15.71
CA LYS A 174 -9.42 13.23 -14.58
C LYS A 174 -10.73 12.58 -14.10
N ARG A 175 -10.75 12.20 -12.82
CA ARG A 175 -11.97 11.71 -12.13
C ARG A 175 -12.93 12.89 -11.90
N ASN A 176 -14.18 12.75 -12.33
CA ASN A 176 -15.23 13.73 -12.11
C ASN A 176 -15.88 13.52 -10.72
N ALA A 177 -15.14 13.90 -9.68
CA ALA A 177 -15.56 13.78 -8.30
C ALA A 177 -15.14 14.98 -7.47
N HIS A 178 -15.88 15.19 -6.37
CA HIS A 178 -15.49 16.10 -5.29
C HIS A 178 -14.96 15.26 -4.13
N VAL A 179 -13.65 15.33 -3.89
CA VAL A 179 -12.93 14.47 -2.94
C VAL A 179 -12.56 15.25 -1.68
N ILE A 180 -13.07 14.78 -0.55
CA ILE A 180 -12.80 15.32 0.79
C ILE A 180 -11.97 14.28 1.54
N GLN A 181 -10.75 14.64 1.93
CA GLN A 181 -9.83 13.73 2.61
C GLN A 181 -9.53 14.17 4.04
N VAL A 182 -9.50 13.20 4.94
CA VAL A 182 -9.12 13.39 6.33
C VAL A 182 -7.60 13.36 6.47
N TRP A 183 -6.98 14.40 7.04
CA TRP A 183 -5.51 14.51 7.15
C TRP A 183 -4.94 14.08 8.52
N ASP A 184 -5.73 14.15 9.59
CA ASP A 184 -5.27 13.99 10.98
C ASP A 184 -5.22 12.54 11.46
N THR A 185 -5.69 11.58 10.65
CA THR A 185 -5.67 10.17 11.01
C THR A 185 -5.65 9.23 9.82
N ALA A 186 -4.80 8.21 9.91
CA ALA A 186 -4.75 7.15 8.90
C ALA A 186 -5.90 6.13 9.02
N CYS A 187 -6.74 6.24 10.06
CA CYS A 187 -7.75 5.24 10.44
C CYS A 187 -7.19 3.82 10.41
N SER A 188 -6.14 3.57 11.21
CA SER A 188 -5.44 2.28 11.25
C SER A 188 -6.38 1.12 11.56
N HIS A 189 -6.01 -0.09 11.12
CA HIS A 189 -6.75 -1.30 11.43
C HIS A 189 -6.98 -1.46 12.95
N ASP A 190 -5.99 -1.15 13.79
CA ASP A 190 -6.13 -1.17 15.25
C ASP A 190 -7.22 -0.20 15.75
N LYS A 191 -7.28 1.03 15.20
CA LYS A 191 -8.34 2.00 15.53
C LYS A 191 -9.72 1.51 15.08
N LEU A 192 -9.76 0.79 13.97
CA LEU A 192 -10.97 0.19 13.39
C LEU A 192 -11.35 -1.18 13.99
N THR A 193 -10.56 -1.75 14.91
CA THR A 193 -10.83 -3.08 15.49
C THR A 193 -10.75 -3.17 17.00
N ARG A 194 -9.84 -2.45 17.69
CA ARG A 194 -9.69 -2.54 19.15
C ARG A 194 -10.79 -1.83 19.93
N ASN A 195 -11.28 -0.69 19.44
CA ASN A 195 -12.44 -0.01 20.03
C ASN A 195 -13.30 0.69 18.95
N PRO A 196 -13.84 -0.09 18.00
CA PRO A 196 -14.42 0.45 16.77
C PRO A 196 -15.76 1.12 16.99
N ARG A 197 -16.47 0.77 18.07
CA ARG A 197 -17.86 1.18 18.28
C ARG A 197 -18.04 2.67 18.08
N LYS A 198 -17.18 3.48 18.71
CA LYS A 198 -17.29 4.94 18.64
C LYS A 198 -17.14 5.49 17.23
N LEU A 199 -16.10 5.06 16.51
CA LEU A 199 -15.86 5.54 15.16
C LEU A 199 -16.89 5.00 14.18
N ARG A 200 -17.26 3.72 14.32
CA ARG A 200 -18.25 3.06 13.47
C ARG A 200 -19.62 3.73 13.57
N GLU A 201 -20.11 4.01 14.78
CA GLU A 201 -21.40 4.70 14.96
C GLU A 201 -21.38 6.10 14.36
N ARG A 202 -20.27 6.83 14.46
CA ARG A 202 -20.11 8.14 13.81
C ARG A 202 -20.18 8.03 12.28
N ILE A 203 -19.47 7.08 11.68
CA ILE A 203 -19.47 6.86 10.22
C ILE A 203 -20.84 6.37 9.74
N GLN A 204 -21.47 5.43 10.46
CA GLN A 204 -22.82 4.94 10.13
C GLN A 204 -23.85 6.07 10.18
N HIS A 205 -23.79 6.89 11.23
CA HIS A 205 -24.66 8.04 11.35
C HIS A 205 -24.43 9.02 10.18
N PHE A 206 -23.18 9.36 9.90
CA PHE A 206 -22.81 10.22 8.79
C PHE A 206 -23.32 9.68 7.45
N ALA A 207 -23.06 8.41 7.14
CA ALA A 207 -23.57 7.74 5.94
C ALA A 207 -25.10 7.86 5.81
N ASN A 208 -25.84 7.59 6.88
CA ASN A 208 -27.30 7.68 6.90
C ASN A 208 -27.84 9.11 6.74
N THR A 209 -27.01 10.14 6.98
CA THR A 209 -27.39 11.54 6.75
C THR A 209 -27.14 12.01 5.31
N LEU A 210 -26.32 11.29 4.53
CA LEU A 210 -26.02 11.68 3.16
C LEU A 210 -27.19 11.38 2.21
N PRO A 211 -27.51 12.28 1.27
CA PRO A 211 -28.66 12.11 0.39
C PRO A 211 -28.44 11.02 -0.67
N GLY A 212 -29.43 10.13 -0.81
CA GLY A 212 -29.45 9.05 -1.79
C GLY A 212 -28.58 7.85 -1.44
N GLN A 213 -28.55 6.86 -2.33
CA GLN A 213 -27.78 5.63 -2.16
C GLN A 213 -26.29 5.89 -2.37
N GLY A 214 -25.46 5.45 -1.44
CA GLY A 214 -24.00 5.53 -1.51
C GLY A 214 -23.30 4.19 -1.38
N ALA A 215 -21.98 4.26 -1.17
CA ALA A 215 -21.13 3.12 -0.95
C ALA A 215 -20.17 3.36 0.23
N VAL A 216 -19.89 2.32 1.02
CA VAL A 216 -18.86 2.34 2.06
C VAL A 216 -17.88 1.20 1.82
N ILE A 217 -16.60 1.54 1.71
CA ILE A 217 -15.52 0.57 1.45
C ILE A 217 -14.49 0.66 2.56
N GLY A 218 -14.01 -0.47 3.07
CA GLY A 218 -13.01 -0.47 4.14
C GLY A 218 -12.46 -1.86 4.45
N PRO A 219 -11.74 -2.04 5.57
CA PRO A 219 -11.27 -3.36 5.99
C PRO A 219 -12.42 -4.31 6.26
N LYS A 220 -12.25 -5.59 5.90
CA LYS A 220 -13.27 -6.63 6.06
C LYS A 220 -13.86 -6.69 7.48
N SER A 221 -13.00 -6.69 8.50
CA SER A 221 -13.38 -6.72 9.91
C SER A 221 -14.26 -5.54 10.35
N PHE A 222 -14.08 -4.38 9.72
CA PHE A 222 -14.90 -3.20 9.97
C PHE A 222 -16.26 -3.30 9.25
N ILE A 223 -16.23 -3.70 7.98
CA ILE A 223 -17.39 -3.77 7.09
C ILE A 223 -18.40 -4.84 7.51
N GLU A 224 -17.95 -6.01 7.98
CA GLU A 224 -18.83 -7.08 8.48
C GLU A 224 -19.75 -6.65 9.63
N GLN A 225 -19.37 -5.57 10.33
CA GLN A 225 -20.11 -5.01 11.45
C GLN A 225 -20.69 -3.62 11.10
N PHE A 226 -20.52 -3.15 9.86
CA PHE A 226 -21.03 -1.87 9.39
C PHE A 226 -22.44 -2.03 8.83
N ASN A 227 -23.34 -1.11 9.20
CA ASN A 227 -24.70 -1.10 8.67
C ASN A 227 -25.18 0.35 8.47
N ALA A 228 -25.60 0.67 7.25
CA ALA A 228 -26.22 1.94 6.90
C ALA A 228 -27.40 1.66 5.95
N SER A 229 -28.53 2.33 6.16
CA SER A 229 -29.76 2.07 5.43
C SER A 229 -29.72 2.52 3.96
N ASN A 230 -28.79 3.41 3.62
CA ASN A 230 -28.65 4.03 2.30
C ASN A 230 -27.26 3.77 1.69
N ALA A 231 -26.56 2.72 2.10
CA ALA A 231 -25.23 2.43 1.57
C ALA A 231 -25.04 0.94 1.24
N GLU A 232 -24.48 0.67 0.07
CA GLU A 232 -23.87 -0.62 -0.22
C GLU A 232 -22.48 -0.71 0.42
N VAL A 233 -22.05 -1.91 0.78
CA VAL A 233 -20.76 -2.11 1.45
C VAL A 233 -19.86 -3.03 0.65
N ALA A 234 -18.56 -2.74 0.65
CA ALA A 234 -17.52 -3.60 0.09
C ALA A 234 -16.27 -3.56 0.96
N HIS A 235 -15.35 -4.49 0.76
CA HIS A 235 -14.11 -4.52 1.52
C HIS A 235 -12.86 -4.60 0.64
N PHE A 236 -11.76 -4.06 1.15
CA PHE A 236 -10.44 -4.19 0.53
C PHE A 236 -10.07 -5.67 0.29
N GLY A 237 -9.32 -5.92 -0.77
CA GLY A 237 -8.91 -7.23 -1.23
C GLY A 237 -9.97 -8.00 -2.01
N ASN A 238 -11.19 -7.47 -2.16
CA ASN A 238 -12.26 -8.08 -2.95
C ASN A 238 -13.10 -7.03 -3.71
N LEU A 239 -12.42 -6.08 -4.34
CA LEU A 239 -13.05 -5.00 -5.11
C LEU A 239 -13.11 -5.29 -6.61
N ARG A 240 -12.29 -6.22 -7.11
CA ARG A 240 -12.25 -6.57 -8.53
C ARG A 240 -13.54 -7.31 -8.94
N GLY A 241 -14.10 -6.93 -10.09
CA GLY A 241 -15.37 -7.46 -10.59
C GLY A 241 -16.63 -6.94 -9.87
N LEU A 242 -16.50 -6.00 -8.91
CA LEU A 242 -17.64 -5.47 -8.18
C LEU A 242 -18.32 -4.30 -8.92
N ASP A 243 -19.45 -4.60 -9.55
CA ASP A 243 -20.22 -3.64 -10.35
C ASP A 243 -21.39 -2.97 -9.61
N SER A 244 -21.70 -3.41 -8.39
CA SER A 244 -22.89 -2.95 -7.65
C SER A 244 -22.78 -1.46 -7.26
N LEU A 245 -21.56 -0.99 -6.99
CA LEU A 245 -21.29 0.38 -6.50
C LEU A 245 -21.37 1.48 -7.57
N LYS A 246 -21.55 1.13 -8.86
CA LYS A 246 -21.58 2.11 -9.96
C LYS A 246 -22.68 3.17 -9.82
N SER A 247 -23.78 2.81 -9.17
CA SER A 247 -24.96 3.68 -9.00
C SER A 247 -24.88 4.60 -7.78
N ALA A 248 -23.88 4.40 -6.92
CA ALA A 248 -23.69 5.19 -5.71
C ALA A 248 -23.47 6.68 -6.05
N LYS A 249 -24.17 7.57 -5.35
CA LYS A 249 -24.04 9.03 -5.49
C LYS A 249 -22.86 9.61 -4.72
N TRP A 250 -22.47 8.92 -3.65
CA TRP A 250 -21.34 9.26 -2.80
C TRP A 250 -20.62 7.99 -2.36
N GLY A 251 -19.35 8.10 -1.98
CA GLY A 251 -18.56 6.99 -1.45
C GLY A 251 -17.79 7.39 -0.20
N ILE A 252 -17.75 6.51 0.80
CA ILE A 252 -16.91 6.66 2.00
C ILE A 252 -15.86 5.54 1.99
N ILE A 253 -14.59 5.92 1.87
CA ILE A 253 -13.46 4.99 1.90
C ILE A 253 -12.82 5.07 3.27
N VAL A 254 -12.84 3.98 4.03
CA VAL A 254 -12.46 3.95 5.45
C VAL A 254 -11.10 3.30 5.64
N GLY A 255 -10.12 4.05 6.15
CA GLY A 255 -8.79 3.53 6.44
C GLY A 255 -8.00 3.20 5.17
N ARG A 256 -7.06 2.27 5.32
CA ARG A 256 -6.11 1.86 4.28
C ARG A 256 -5.64 0.43 4.50
N ASN A 257 -5.24 -0.26 3.44
CA ASN A 257 -4.56 -1.54 3.57
C ASN A 257 -3.10 -1.29 4.01
N GLN A 258 -2.68 -1.79 5.17
CA GLN A 258 -1.28 -1.66 5.62
C GLN A 258 -0.72 -3.05 5.92
N PRO A 259 -0.10 -3.71 4.93
CA PRO A 259 0.55 -4.99 5.16
C PRO A 259 1.80 -4.82 6.07
N PRO A 260 2.15 -5.84 6.86
CA PRO A 260 3.44 -5.88 7.57
C PRO A 260 4.63 -5.84 6.61
N ALA A 261 5.75 -5.23 7.02
CA ALA A 261 6.94 -5.08 6.16
C ALA A 261 7.46 -6.43 5.64
N HIS A 262 7.58 -7.44 6.52
CA HIS A 262 8.04 -8.77 6.14
C HIS A 262 7.16 -9.46 5.07
N ASP A 263 5.85 -9.16 5.03
CA ASP A 263 4.97 -9.69 4.01
C ASP A 263 5.24 -9.03 2.65
N VAL A 264 5.47 -7.71 2.64
CA VAL A 264 5.83 -6.96 1.42
C VAL A 264 7.22 -7.36 0.93
N GLU A 265 8.18 -7.51 1.84
CA GLU A 265 9.51 -8.01 1.54
C GLU A 265 9.45 -9.41 0.90
N ALA A 266 8.65 -10.33 1.47
CA ALA A 266 8.46 -11.65 0.88
C ALA A 266 7.88 -11.60 -0.55
N MET A 267 7.01 -10.64 -0.84
CA MET A 267 6.49 -10.41 -2.20
C MET A 267 7.55 -9.83 -3.13
N ALA A 268 8.37 -8.90 -2.65
CA ALA A 268 9.50 -8.35 -3.41
C ALA A 268 10.56 -9.43 -3.72
N ARG A 269 10.83 -10.35 -2.78
CA ARG A 269 11.72 -11.51 -3.01
C ARG A 269 11.28 -12.38 -4.18
N ALA A 270 9.97 -12.53 -4.40
CA ALA A 270 9.44 -13.28 -5.55
C ALA A 270 9.62 -12.53 -6.88
N LEU A 271 9.46 -11.20 -6.87
CA LEU A 271 9.52 -10.35 -8.06
C LEU A 271 10.96 -10.01 -8.46
N ALA A 272 11.86 -9.91 -7.50
CA ALA A 272 13.26 -9.55 -7.68
C ALA A 272 14.18 -10.58 -7.01
N PRO A 273 14.13 -11.86 -7.44
CA PRO A 273 14.88 -12.94 -6.80
C PRO A 273 16.39 -12.75 -6.88
N HIS A 274 16.90 -12.06 -7.90
CA HIS A 274 18.34 -11.88 -8.13
C HIS A 274 18.87 -10.49 -7.73
N ASP A 275 17.99 -9.57 -7.32
CA ASP A 275 18.37 -8.20 -7.01
C ASP A 275 18.95 -8.07 -5.59
N PHE A 276 19.72 -7.00 -5.36
CA PHE A 276 20.03 -6.58 -4.00
C PHE A 276 18.81 -5.89 -3.39
N LEU A 277 18.23 -6.49 -2.35
CA LEU A 277 17.09 -5.92 -1.61
C LEU A 277 17.51 -5.50 -0.19
N MET A 278 17.15 -4.28 0.23
CA MET A 278 17.40 -3.77 1.58
C MET A 278 16.29 -4.23 2.56
N LEU A 279 16.37 -5.47 3.03
CA LEU A 279 15.32 -6.10 3.83
C LEU A 279 15.48 -5.83 5.33
N GLY A 280 14.97 -4.68 5.78
CA GLY A 280 15.10 -4.20 7.16
C GLY A 280 14.00 -4.63 8.12
N GLY A 281 12.95 -5.31 7.63
CA GLY A 281 11.82 -5.80 8.42
C GLY A 281 10.89 -4.70 8.95
N GLY A 282 11.04 -3.46 8.47
CA GLY A 282 10.37 -2.29 9.01
C GLY A 282 10.09 -1.21 7.98
N TYR A 283 9.25 -0.25 8.38
CA TYR A 283 8.95 0.95 7.59
C TYR A 283 9.57 2.18 8.24
N GLU A 284 10.02 3.10 7.40
CA GLU A 284 10.44 4.43 7.79
C GLU A 284 9.34 5.45 7.50
N TYR A 285 9.45 6.65 8.07
CA TYR A 285 8.56 7.75 7.73
C TYR A 285 9.19 8.62 6.65
N ALA A 286 8.47 8.83 5.55
CA ALA A 286 8.82 9.78 4.51
C ALA A 286 7.65 10.76 4.28
N PRO A 287 7.91 11.99 3.83
CA PRO A 287 6.84 12.92 3.46
C PRO A 287 6.08 12.40 2.24
N GLY A 288 4.75 12.38 2.31
CA GLY A 288 3.85 12.17 1.18
C GLY A 288 2.99 13.41 0.96
N ALA A 289 2.91 13.87 -0.29
CA ALA A 289 2.14 15.06 -0.66
C ALA A 289 0.72 14.68 -1.09
N TYR A 290 -0.26 15.52 -0.74
CA TYR A 290 -1.63 15.35 -1.21
C TYR A 290 -1.77 15.89 -2.64
N CYS A 291 -2.27 15.07 -3.55
CA CYS A 291 -2.46 15.47 -4.94
C CYS A 291 -3.48 16.62 -5.03
N GLY A 292 -3.12 17.71 -5.72
CA GLY A 292 -3.96 18.92 -5.84
C GLY A 292 -3.90 19.88 -4.66
N GLN A 293 -3.11 19.61 -3.62
CA GLN A 293 -3.01 20.46 -2.43
C GLN A 293 -1.55 20.92 -2.24
N GLU A 294 -1.21 22.07 -2.83
CA GLU A 294 0.16 22.60 -2.81
C GLU A 294 0.68 22.81 -1.37
N GLY A 295 1.87 22.27 -1.10
CA GLY A 295 2.52 22.37 0.22
C GLY A 295 1.90 21.53 1.33
N ALA A 296 0.78 20.83 1.08
CA ALA A 296 0.14 19.96 2.05
C ALA A 296 0.66 18.52 1.94
N GLY A 297 1.00 17.91 3.07
CA GLY A 297 1.46 16.53 3.11
C GLY A 297 1.49 15.96 4.51
N VAL A 298 1.76 14.66 4.60
CA VAL A 298 1.82 13.91 5.86
C VAL A 298 2.98 12.92 5.83
N ALA A 299 3.52 12.59 7.01
CA ALA A 299 4.49 11.52 7.13
C ALA A 299 3.80 10.17 6.91
N VAL A 300 4.26 9.41 5.91
CA VAL A 300 3.74 8.08 5.57
C VAL A 300 4.80 7.01 5.77
N HIS A 301 4.34 5.81 6.11
CA HIS A 301 5.20 4.64 6.14
C HIS A 301 5.66 4.30 4.73
N THR A 302 6.97 4.25 4.53
CA THR A 302 7.63 3.84 3.28
C THR A 302 8.69 2.80 3.61
N HIS A 303 9.04 2.00 2.62
CA HIS A 303 10.15 1.08 2.75
C HIS A 303 11.42 1.70 2.16
N ALA A 304 12.58 1.47 2.79
CA ALA A 304 13.85 2.02 2.33
C ALA A 304 14.26 1.46 0.96
N ASP A 305 13.97 0.17 0.72
CA ASP A 305 14.16 -0.47 -0.58
C ASP A 305 13.12 0.02 -1.61
N PRO A 306 13.55 0.53 -2.79
CA PRO A 306 12.64 1.04 -3.82
C PRO A 306 11.67 -0.01 -4.39
N ILE A 307 12.11 -1.25 -4.58
CA ILE A 307 11.27 -2.32 -5.13
C ILE A 307 10.23 -2.73 -4.10
N VAL A 308 10.66 -2.96 -2.85
CA VAL A 308 9.71 -3.26 -1.75
C VAL A 308 8.72 -2.10 -1.55
N ASN A 309 9.17 -0.85 -1.66
CA ASN A 309 8.28 0.31 -1.54
C ASN A 309 7.28 0.39 -2.70
N THR A 310 7.67 0.02 -3.92
CA THR A 310 6.77 -0.06 -5.07
C THR A 310 5.71 -1.15 -4.86
N VAL A 311 6.11 -2.32 -4.33
CA VAL A 311 5.16 -3.38 -3.94
C VAL A 311 4.21 -2.89 -2.84
N LEU A 312 4.71 -2.15 -1.83
CA LEU A 312 3.87 -1.55 -0.80
C LEU A 312 2.82 -0.61 -1.41
N ARG A 313 3.23 0.29 -2.32
CA ARG A 313 2.34 1.24 -3.00
C ARG A 313 1.25 0.52 -3.81
N GLN A 314 1.63 -0.52 -4.53
CA GLN A 314 0.68 -1.36 -5.28
C GLN A 314 -0.35 -2.05 -4.37
N LEU A 315 0.01 -2.38 -3.13
CA LEU A 315 -0.88 -3.05 -2.17
C LEU A 315 -1.76 -2.10 -1.37
N ARG A 316 -1.37 -0.84 -1.23
CA ARG A 316 -1.94 0.11 -0.27
C ARG A 316 -2.57 1.33 -0.93
N GLU A 317 -1.77 2.10 -1.66
CA GLU A 317 -2.20 3.32 -2.36
C GLU A 317 -3.12 2.92 -3.52
N ALA A 318 -2.65 2.01 -4.39
CA ALA A 318 -3.41 1.52 -5.53
C ALA A 318 -4.72 0.82 -5.12
N GLU A 319 -4.77 0.13 -3.97
CA GLU A 319 -6.01 -0.47 -3.45
C GLU A 319 -7.04 0.59 -3.05
N SER A 320 -6.57 1.73 -2.50
CA SER A 320 -7.43 2.86 -2.14
C SER A 320 -7.96 3.57 -3.38
N GLU A 321 -7.13 3.75 -4.40
CA GLU A 321 -7.51 4.28 -5.71
C GLU A 321 -8.52 3.37 -6.41
N GLN A 322 -8.28 2.06 -6.42
CA GLN A 322 -9.21 1.07 -6.97
C GLN A 322 -10.57 1.11 -6.25
N ALA A 323 -10.59 1.32 -4.93
CA ALA A 323 -11.82 1.50 -4.15
C ALA A 323 -12.60 2.75 -4.58
N ILE A 324 -11.92 3.88 -4.77
CA ILE A 324 -12.51 5.12 -5.28
C ILE A 324 -13.10 4.89 -6.68
N ASP A 325 -12.37 4.21 -7.55
CA ASP A 325 -12.77 3.98 -8.94
C ASP A 325 -13.92 2.98 -9.09
N ARG A 326 -14.28 2.22 -8.04
CA ARG A 326 -15.54 1.42 -8.05
C ARG A 326 -16.79 2.28 -8.20
N LEU A 327 -16.70 3.57 -7.88
CA LEU A 327 -17.77 4.54 -8.09
C LEU A 327 -17.90 4.96 -9.55
N ARG A 328 -17.00 4.52 -10.45
CA ARG A 328 -16.97 4.84 -11.89
C ARG A 328 -17.00 6.34 -12.18
N LEU A 329 -16.05 7.07 -11.57
CA LEU A 329 -15.96 8.54 -11.57
C LEU A 329 -15.52 9.16 -12.89
N VAL A 330 -15.12 8.38 -13.89
CA VAL A 330 -14.73 8.90 -15.20
C VAL A 330 -15.95 9.11 -16.10
N HIS A 331 -16.98 8.27 -15.95
CA HIS A 331 -18.13 8.22 -16.86
C HIS A 331 -19.40 8.86 -16.30
N ASN A 332 -19.36 9.44 -15.09
CA ASN A 332 -20.51 10.10 -14.49
C ASN A 332 -20.69 11.52 -15.06
N THR A 333 -21.92 11.85 -15.44
CA THR A 333 -22.32 13.19 -15.90
C THR A 333 -22.41 14.19 -14.75
N ILE A 334 -22.78 13.71 -13.55
CA ILE A 334 -22.89 14.52 -12.33
C ILE A 334 -21.74 14.13 -11.40
N PRO A 335 -20.94 15.10 -10.91
CA PRO A 335 -19.87 14.83 -9.96
C PRO A 335 -20.38 14.10 -8.72
N LYS A 336 -19.66 13.05 -8.30
CA LYS A 336 -19.94 12.31 -7.07
C LYS A 336 -19.04 12.80 -5.93
N THR A 337 -19.52 12.71 -4.70
CA THR A 337 -18.71 13.07 -3.52
C THR A 337 -18.00 11.86 -2.95
N VAL A 338 -16.70 11.96 -2.72
CA VAL A 338 -15.87 10.89 -2.12
C VAL A 338 -15.29 11.39 -0.81
N TYR A 339 -15.55 10.67 0.27
CA TYR A 339 -14.99 10.92 1.60
C TYR A 339 -13.90 9.90 1.88
N LEU A 340 -12.64 10.33 1.86
CA LEU A 340 -11.49 9.48 2.16
C LEU A 340 -11.10 9.63 3.64
N LEU A 341 -11.55 8.68 4.46
CA LEU A 341 -11.27 8.63 5.90
C LEU A 341 -9.92 7.96 6.17
N SER A 342 -8.87 8.48 5.55
CA SER A 342 -7.49 8.11 5.81
C SER A 342 -6.56 9.25 5.39
N SER A 343 -5.55 9.53 6.19
CA SER A 343 -4.50 10.49 5.86
C SER A 343 -3.55 10.01 4.78
N LEU A 344 -3.64 8.77 4.30
CA LEU A 344 -2.76 8.24 3.25
C LEU A 344 -2.93 9.05 1.94
N PRO A 345 -1.88 9.72 1.44
CA PRO A 345 -1.92 10.33 0.12
C PRO A 345 -2.07 9.27 -0.98
N VAL A 346 -2.92 9.55 -1.95
CA VAL A 346 -3.23 8.70 -3.11
C VAL A 346 -3.21 9.54 -4.37
N ASP A 347 -3.08 8.91 -5.54
CA ASP A 347 -3.09 9.62 -6.83
C ASP A 347 -4.52 9.97 -7.29
N VAL A 348 -5.19 10.79 -6.48
CA VAL A 348 -6.49 11.37 -6.75
C VAL A 348 -6.45 12.83 -6.35
N HIS A 349 -6.89 13.72 -7.23
CA HIS A 349 -6.98 15.15 -6.94
C HIS A 349 -7.92 15.40 -5.74
N ILE A 350 -7.36 15.95 -4.66
CA ILE A 350 -8.08 16.25 -3.43
C ILE A 350 -8.64 17.67 -3.53
N ASN A 351 -9.95 17.82 -3.33
CA ASN A 351 -10.60 19.13 -3.32
C ASN A 351 -10.48 19.79 -1.95
N GLU A 352 -10.66 19.02 -0.88
CA GLU A 352 -10.70 19.54 0.49
C GLU A 352 -9.97 18.61 1.48
N LEU A 353 -9.22 19.22 2.39
CA LEU A 353 -8.61 18.54 3.54
C LEU A 353 -9.34 18.95 4.81
N THR A 354 -9.74 17.98 5.62
CA THR A 354 -10.46 18.20 6.89
C THR A 354 -9.94 17.30 8.01
N ALA A 355 -10.18 17.66 9.26
CA ALA A 355 -9.94 16.76 10.38
C ALA A 355 -11.11 15.79 10.54
N LEU A 356 -10.86 14.59 11.07
CA LEU A 356 -11.91 13.57 11.25
C LEU A 356 -13.07 14.10 12.11
N ASP A 357 -12.76 14.87 13.16
CA ASP A 357 -13.74 15.40 14.10
C ASP A 357 -14.51 16.61 13.55
N ASP A 358 -14.01 17.26 12.50
CA ASP A 358 -14.73 18.29 11.76
C ASP A 358 -15.63 17.70 10.67
N LEU A 359 -15.31 16.51 10.15
CA LEU A 359 -16.13 15.81 9.16
C LEU A 359 -17.23 14.93 9.78
N LEU A 360 -16.89 14.19 10.83
CA LEU A 360 -17.80 13.21 11.44
C LEU A 360 -18.45 13.78 12.70
N PRO A 361 -19.74 13.49 12.93
CA PRO A 361 -20.44 13.98 14.11
C PRO A 361 -19.84 13.45 15.41
N ASP A 362 -20.11 14.13 16.53
CA ASP A 362 -19.72 13.64 17.85
C ASP A 362 -20.34 12.25 18.13
N TYR A 363 -19.56 11.36 18.73
CA TYR A 363 -20.00 10.00 19.06
C TYR A 363 -21.27 9.98 19.92
N ARG A 364 -21.33 10.82 20.97
CA ARG A 364 -22.47 10.79 21.90
C ARG A 364 -23.74 11.22 21.20
N LEU A 365 -23.64 12.17 20.27
CA LEU A 365 -24.75 12.59 19.44
C LEU A 365 -25.18 11.49 18.47
N ALA A 366 -24.22 10.91 17.72
CA ALA A 366 -24.48 9.86 16.76
C ALA A 366 -25.20 8.67 17.41
N GLU A 367 -24.74 8.27 18.60
CA GLU A 367 -25.31 7.17 19.37
C GLU A 367 -26.66 7.51 20.01
N ALA A 368 -26.82 8.74 20.52
CA ALA A 368 -28.12 9.17 21.04
C ALA A 368 -29.20 9.19 19.94
N LEU A 369 -28.82 9.63 18.73
CA LEU A 369 -29.71 9.68 17.58
C LEU A 369 -29.91 8.31 16.90
N SER A 370 -29.02 7.33 17.12
CA SER A 370 -29.25 5.94 16.68
C SER A 370 -30.43 5.33 17.45
N ARG A 371 -30.58 5.69 18.74
CA ARG A 371 -31.63 5.18 19.64
C ARG A 371 -32.94 5.97 19.59
N TYR A 372 -32.86 7.28 19.35
CA TYR A 372 -34.01 8.16 19.37
C TYR A 372 -34.12 9.01 18.09
N PRO A 373 -35.24 8.93 17.34
CA PRO A 373 -35.45 9.76 16.16
C PRO A 373 -35.69 11.24 16.52
N VAL A 374 -36.09 11.50 17.77
CA VAL A 374 -36.17 12.82 18.39
C VAL A 374 -35.46 12.77 19.74
N LEU A 375 -34.42 13.59 19.90
CA LEU A 375 -33.56 13.63 21.07
C LEU A 375 -33.81 14.89 21.91
N PRO A 376 -34.44 14.78 23.10
CA PRO A 376 -34.51 15.85 24.08
C PRO A 376 -33.12 16.24 24.62
N LEU A 377 -32.79 17.53 24.61
CA LEU A 377 -31.50 18.05 25.12
C LEU A 377 -31.57 18.48 26.60
N GLY A 378 -32.45 17.87 27.39
CA GLY A 378 -32.54 18.14 28.82
C GLY A 378 -31.48 17.34 29.59
N ARG A 379 -30.56 18.01 30.31
CA ARG A 379 -29.47 17.35 31.05
C ARG A 379 -29.90 16.18 31.96
N ALA A 380 -31.02 16.33 32.67
CA ALA A 380 -31.56 15.29 33.54
C ALA A 380 -32.23 14.15 32.75
N TRP A 381 -32.82 14.47 31.60
CA TRP A 381 -33.41 13.49 30.71
C TRP A 381 -32.31 12.64 30.04
N LEU A 382 -31.26 13.28 29.54
CA LEU A 382 -30.11 12.60 28.93
C LEU A 382 -29.44 11.64 29.91
N ALA A 383 -29.12 12.10 31.13
CA ALA A 383 -28.48 11.24 32.13
C ALA A 383 -29.37 10.09 32.61
N LYS A 384 -30.69 10.26 32.59
CA LYS A 384 -31.65 9.22 33.01
C LYS A 384 -31.86 8.16 31.92
N ASN A 385 -31.99 8.57 30.66
CA ASN A 385 -32.38 7.69 29.55
C ASN A 385 -31.19 7.16 28.75
N LEU A 386 -30.02 7.81 28.85
CA LEU A 386 -28.77 7.42 28.22
C LEU A 386 -27.63 7.37 29.26
N PRO A 387 -27.77 6.60 30.36
CA PRO A 387 -26.80 6.59 31.45
C PRO A 387 -25.42 6.06 31.04
N ASP A 388 -25.35 5.24 29.98
CA ASP A 388 -24.12 4.70 29.41
C ASP A 388 -23.35 5.73 28.54
N ILE A 389 -24.02 6.82 28.15
CA ILE A 389 -23.42 7.94 27.40
C ILE A 389 -23.14 9.13 28.33
N PHE A 390 -24.07 9.36 29.27
CA PHE A 390 -24.08 10.48 30.20
C PHE A 390 -24.29 9.98 31.64
N GLU A 391 -23.21 9.58 32.32
CA GLU A 391 -23.28 9.02 33.68
C GLU A 391 -23.96 9.95 34.70
N THR A 392 -23.84 11.28 34.51
CA THR A 392 -24.41 12.28 35.42
C THR A 392 -25.06 13.43 34.65
N PRO A 393 -26.05 14.14 35.25
CA PRO A 393 -26.60 15.36 34.66
C PRO A 393 -25.53 16.43 34.40
N LYS A 394 -24.46 16.47 35.21
CA LYS A 394 -23.34 17.40 35.04
C LYS A 394 -22.47 17.04 33.83
N ALA A 395 -22.32 15.75 33.52
CA ALA A 395 -21.65 15.30 32.30
C ALA A 395 -22.44 15.70 31.05
N ALA A 396 -23.77 15.52 31.06
CA ALA A 396 -24.64 15.97 29.98
C ALA A 396 -24.60 17.50 29.80
N GLU A 397 -24.59 18.26 30.89
CA GLU A 397 -24.49 19.73 30.84
C GLU A 397 -23.16 20.21 30.23
N ARG A 398 -22.03 19.60 30.62
CA ARG A 398 -20.72 19.90 30.03
C ARG A 398 -20.68 19.58 28.55
N TRP A 399 -21.22 18.43 28.16
CA TRP A 399 -21.29 18.04 26.75
C TRP A 399 -22.16 19.01 25.95
N LEU A 400 -23.35 19.38 26.42
CA LEU A 400 -24.21 20.38 25.77
C LEU A 400 -23.55 21.76 25.64
N ALA A 401 -22.71 22.15 26.61
CA ALA A 401 -21.98 23.40 26.57
C ALA A 401 -20.78 23.36 25.60
N GLN A 402 -20.15 22.19 25.46
CA GLN A 402 -19.04 21.94 24.54
C GLN A 402 -19.48 21.59 23.13
N MET A 403 -20.73 21.13 22.96
CA MET A 403 -21.33 20.76 21.70
C MET A 403 -21.15 21.98 20.78
N PRO A 404 -20.21 21.90 19.81
CA PRO A 404 -19.91 23.08 19.02
C PRO A 404 -21.18 23.45 18.26
N GLN A 405 -21.31 24.71 17.86
CA GLN A 405 -22.25 25.06 16.78
C GLN A 405 -21.89 24.30 15.48
N ASN A 406 -20.69 23.69 15.42
CA ASN A 406 -20.09 23.04 14.26
C ASN A 406 -20.62 21.64 13.88
N PRO A 407 -20.91 20.67 14.77
CA PRO A 407 -21.68 19.49 14.36
C PRO A 407 -23.06 19.90 13.85
N ILE A 408 -23.69 20.94 14.41
CA ILE A 408 -24.90 21.51 13.80
C ILE A 408 -24.60 22.02 12.38
N ASN A 409 -23.41 22.53 12.06
CA ASN A 409 -23.01 22.90 10.69
C ASN A 409 -22.83 21.69 9.75
N ILE A 410 -22.22 20.59 10.19
CA ILE A 410 -22.18 19.32 9.41
C ILE A 410 -23.62 18.88 9.08
N TYR A 411 -24.54 19.04 10.03
CA TYR A 411 -25.95 18.72 9.79
C TYR A 411 -26.74 19.79 9.01
N LYS A 412 -26.28 21.05 8.99
CA LYS A 412 -26.85 22.14 8.19
C LYS A 412 -26.49 22.00 6.72
N GLU A 413 -25.30 21.50 6.38
CA GLU A 413 -24.86 21.32 4.99
C GLU A 413 -25.51 20.13 4.30
N PHE A 414 -25.72 19.01 5.01
CA PHE A 414 -26.19 17.76 4.41
C PHE A 414 -27.67 17.42 4.62
N GLY A 415 -28.46 18.33 5.23
CA GLY A 415 -29.93 18.26 5.23
C GLY A 415 -30.50 16.99 5.85
N GLY A 416 -30.26 16.76 7.15
CA GLY A 416 -30.73 15.54 7.83
C GLY A 416 -31.15 15.68 9.29
N ILE A 417 -30.97 16.86 9.90
CA ILE A 417 -31.29 17.08 11.31
C ILE A 417 -31.95 18.43 11.52
N TYR A 418 -33.03 18.41 12.28
CA TYR A 418 -33.84 19.56 12.67
C TYR A 418 -33.68 19.83 14.16
N HIS A 419 -33.76 21.09 14.56
CA HIS A 419 -33.74 21.43 15.98
C HIS A 419 -34.81 22.45 16.30
N GLY A 420 -35.19 22.47 17.56
CA GLY A 420 -36.23 23.38 18.02
C GLY A 420 -36.34 23.41 19.52
N SER A 421 -37.40 24.06 19.97
CA SER A 421 -37.75 24.11 21.38
C SER A 421 -39.20 23.72 21.64
N TYR A 422 -39.46 23.14 22.80
CA TYR A 422 -40.76 22.63 23.19
C TYR A 422 -41.01 22.84 24.68
N ARG A 423 -42.29 22.79 25.07
CA ARG A 423 -42.74 22.83 26.47
C ARG A 423 -43.64 21.66 26.78
N MET A 424 -43.47 21.11 27.98
CA MET A 424 -44.42 20.16 28.57
C MET A 424 -45.60 20.92 29.16
N GLN A 425 -46.81 20.43 28.91
CA GLN A 425 -48.03 21.01 29.48
C GLN A 425 -47.98 20.90 31.02
N GLY A 426 -48.28 21.99 31.73
CA GLY A 426 -48.31 22.02 33.21
C GLY A 426 -46.97 22.21 33.93
N LYS A 427 -45.83 22.32 33.23
CA LYS A 427 -44.53 22.66 33.86
C LYS A 427 -44.14 24.12 33.60
N ALA A 428 -43.97 24.90 34.68
CA ALA A 428 -43.39 26.24 34.61
C ALA A 428 -41.88 26.16 34.38
N GLY A 429 -41.34 26.93 33.42
CA GLY A 429 -39.90 26.98 33.15
C GLY A 429 -39.51 27.46 31.75
N LYS A 430 -38.18 27.50 31.51
CA LYS A 430 -37.61 27.75 30.17
C LYS A 430 -37.95 26.59 29.23
N PRO A 431 -38.23 26.85 27.94
CA PRO A 431 -38.46 25.79 26.98
C PRO A 431 -37.24 24.88 26.84
N MET A 432 -37.51 23.59 26.65
CA MET A 432 -36.48 22.58 26.44
C MET A 432 -36.13 22.53 24.95
N LYS A 433 -34.88 22.21 24.63
CA LYS A 433 -34.42 22.03 23.24
C LYS A 433 -34.49 20.57 22.83
N PHE A 434 -34.63 20.33 21.53
CA PHE A 434 -34.56 18.99 20.94
C PHE A 434 -33.79 19.00 19.62
N ILE A 435 -33.36 17.82 19.21
CA ILE A 435 -32.79 17.50 17.89
C ILE A 435 -33.65 16.39 17.28
N SER A 436 -33.93 16.40 15.98
CA SER A 436 -34.74 15.39 15.30
C SER A 436 -34.21 15.02 13.92
N LYS A 437 -34.44 13.78 13.50
CA LYS A 437 -34.17 13.28 12.14
C LYS A 437 -35.30 13.58 11.13
N THR A 438 -36.46 14.06 11.60
CA THR A 438 -37.62 14.36 10.73
C THR A 438 -37.99 15.83 10.85
N SER A 439 -38.48 16.41 9.75
CA SER A 439 -39.06 17.74 9.72
C SER A 439 -40.54 17.75 10.15
N ASP A 440 -41.18 16.59 10.22
CA ASP A 440 -42.60 16.48 10.54
C ASP A 440 -42.86 16.87 12.00
N GLN A 441 -43.36 18.09 12.20
CA GLN A 441 -43.68 18.64 13.51
C GLN A 441 -44.68 17.78 14.29
N ALA A 442 -45.62 17.10 13.62
CA ALA A 442 -46.58 16.23 14.29
C ALA A 442 -45.91 14.96 14.83
N ALA A 443 -45.03 14.34 14.01
CA ALA A 443 -44.23 13.20 14.44
C ALA A 443 -43.28 13.57 15.58
N ILE A 444 -42.65 14.75 15.51
CA ILE A 444 -41.77 15.28 16.57
C ILE A 444 -42.55 15.45 17.88
N ALA A 445 -43.69 16.13 17.84
CA ALA A 445 -44.51 16.37 19.03
C ALA A 445 -45.02 15.06 19.64
N THR A 446 -45.44 14.10 18.80
CA THR A 446 -45.90 12.77 19.23
C THR A 446 -44.79 12.00 19.94
N GLU A 447 -43.58 11.98 19.37
CA GLU A 447 -42.46 11.27 19.97
C GLU A 447 -42.00 11.95 21.26
N LEU A 448 -41.92 13.28 21.30
CA LEU A 448 -41.62 14.01 22.53
C LEU A 448 -42.69 13.75 23.61
N ALA A 449 -43.97 13.69 23.25
CA ALA A 449 -45.04 13.37 24.20
C ALA A 449 -44.87 11.97 24.79
N ARG A 450 -44.53 10.99 23.94
CA ARG A 450 -44.23 9.61 24.34
C ARG A 450 -43.02 9.54 25.28
N LEU A 451 -41.93 10.23 24.95
CA LEU A 451 -40.69 10.21 25.74
C LEU A 451 -40.82 10.86 27.12
N HIS A 452 -41.72 11.83 27.28
CA HIS A 452 -41.96 12.50 28.56
C HIS A 452 -43.20 12.00 29.31
N GLY A 453 -44.04 11.19 28.66
CA GLY A 453 -45.32 10.74 29.21
C GLY A 453 -46.32 11.89 29.46
N ALA A 454 -46.22 12.97 28.70
CA ALA A 454 -47.05 14.17 28.86
C ALA A 454 -47.21 14.91 27.54
N THR A 455 -48.33 15.62 27.39
CA THR A 455 -48.56 16.49 26.23
C THR A 455 -47.48 17.56 26.12
N VAL A 456 -47.02 17.82 24.91
CA VAL A 456 -45.99 18.81 24.59
C VAL A 456 -46.45 19.74 23.49
N THR A 457 -45.98 20.98 23.56
CA THR A 457 -46.22 22.02 22.56
C THR A 457 -44.88 22.49 22.01
N LEU A 458 -44.70 22.43 20.69
CA LEU A 458 -43.54 22.99 20.00
C LEU A 458 -43.63 24.53 20.00
N GLN A 459 -42.52 25.22 20.24
CA GLN A 459 -42.49 26.68 20.35
C GLN A 459 -41.67 27.35 19.25
N ALA A 460 -40.57 26.74 18.82
CA ALA A 460 -39.74 27.22 17.73
C ALA A 460 -39.18 26.03 16.96
N PHE A 461 -39.28 26.07 15.64
CA PHE A 461 -38.75 25.08 14.71
C PHE A 461 -37.98 25.85 13.63
N GLU A 462 -36.66 25.73 13.62
CA GLU A 462 -35.81 26.38 12.63
C GLU A 462 -35.50 25.38 11.52
N HIS A 463 -35.88 25.74 10.29
CA HIS A 463 -35.53 25.06 9.06
C HIS A 463 -34.51 25.92 8.33
N GLN A 464 -33.29 25.42 8.12
CA GLN A 464 -32.40 26.03 7.13
C GLN A 464 -32.52 25.25 5.83
N THR A 465 -33.18 25.88 4.87
CA THR A 465 -33.20 25.46 3.48
C THR A 465 -31.77 25.55 2.98
N THR A 466 -31.23 24.45 2.46
CA THR A 466 -30.07 24.53 1.57
C THR A 466 -30.44 25.47 0.43
N GLU A 467 -29.72 26.59 0.30
CA GLU A 467 -29.61 27.23 -1.01
C GLU A 467 -29.15 26.12 -1.95
N SER A 468 -29.98 25.84 -2.95
CA SER A 468 -29.64 24.94 -4.03
C SER A 468 -28.23 25.26 -4.48
N MET A 469 -27.37 24.24 -4.58
CA MET A 469 -26.19 24.31 -5.45
C MET A 469 -26.61 25.04 -6.73
N PRO A 470 -25.85 26.03 -7.21
CA PRO A 470 -26.22 26.71 -8.44
C PRO A 470 -26.46 25.64 -9.49
N GLU A 471 -27.65 25.68 -10.09
CA GLU A 471 -27.95 24.94 -11.30
C GLU A 471 -26.88 25.37 -12.30
N VAL A 472 -25.85 24.56 -12.46
CA VAL A 472 -24.81 24.77 -13.46
C VAL A 472 -25.49 24.52 -14.79
N THR A 473 -26.14 25.56 -15.29
CA THR A 473 -26.50 25.72 -16.69
C THR A 473 -25.18 25.93 -17.44
N SER A 474 -24.46 24.83 -17.64
CA SER A 474 -23.42 24.82 -18.67
C SER A 474 -24.12 25.06 -20.00
N PRO A 475 -23.76 26.10 -20.76
CA PRO A 475 -24.20 26.18 -22.14
C PRO A 475 -23.70 24.92 -22.86
N ALA A 476 -24.57 24.33 -23.68
CA ALA A 476 -24.18 23.24 -24.57
C ALA A 476 -22.92 23.65 -25.33
N PRO A 477 -21.87 22.82 -25.41
CA PRO A 477 -20.73 23.15 -26.24
C PRO A 477 -21.21 23.17 -27.69
N GLU A 478 -21.20 24.36 -28.29
CA GLU A 478 -21.20 24.50 -29.73
C GLU A 478 -20.05 23.65 -30.26
N ILE A 479 -20.36 22.66 -31.08
CA ILE A 479 -19.37 21.89 -31.84
C ILE A 479 -18.84 22.86 -32.90
N THR A 480 -17.89 23.71 -32.53
CA THR A 480 -17.04 24.40 -33.50
C THR A 480 -16.00 23.42 -34.00
N GLU A 481 -16.05 23.16 -35.30
CA GLU A 481 -15.06 22.40 -36.05
C GLU A 481 -13.64 22.86 -35.70
N ALA A 482 -12.75 21.88 -35.53
CA ALA A 482 -11.36 22.08 -35.17
C ALA A 482 -10.67 23.07 -36.13
N PRO A 483 -9.98 24.11 -35.64
CA PRO A 483 -9.10 24.88 -36.49
C PRO A 483 -7.89 24.02 -36.85
N THR A 484 -7.65 23.87 -38.14
CA THR A 484 -6.42 23.30 -38.69
C THR A 484 -5.26 24.22 -38.29
N LEU A 485 -4.47 23.83 -37.29
CA LEU A 485 -3.29 24.58 -36.89
C LEU A 485 -2.11 24.18 -37.79
N GLU A 486 -1.74 25.12 -38.66
CA GLU A 486 -0.46 25.13 -39.38
C GLU A 486 0.70 25.14 -38.37
N THR A 487 1.65 24.24 -38.61
CA THR A 487 2.88 24.05 -37.86
C THR A 487 3.85 25.20 -38.14
N THR A 488 4.04 26.10 -37.18
CA THR A 488 5.21 26.99 -37.17
C THR A 488 6.26 26.45 -36.21
N VAL A 489 7.34 25.94 -36.79
CA VAL A 489 8.58 25.53 -36.11
C VAL A 489 9.35 26.78 -35.71
N THR A 490 9.66 26.92 -34.42
CA THR A 490 10.74 27.80 -33.93
C THR A 490 11.69 26.98 -33.07
N SER A 491 12.95 26.96 -33.51
CA SER A 491 14.10 26.21 -33.02
C SER A 491 14.56 26.64 -31.62
N ALA A 492 14.82 25.64 -30.75
CA ALA A 492 15.66 25.75 -29.57
C ALA A 492 17.11 25.35 -29.91
N PRO A 493 18.13 25.76 -29.13
CA PRO A 493 19.55 25.61 -29.48
C PRO A 493 20.07 24.18 -29.28
N ASP A 494 21.05 23.84 -30.12
CA ASP A 494 21.73 22.55 -30.23
C ASP A 494 22.22 21.98 -28.89
N MET A 495 21.75 20.76 -28.60
CA MET A 495 22.36 19.80 -27.70
C MET A 495 23.03 18.72 -28.57
N PRO A 496 24.26 18.29 -28.27
CA PRO A 496 24.96 17.32 -29.11
C PRO A 496 24.29 15.95 -29.07
N ASP A 497 24.22 15.37 -30.26
CA ASP A 497 23.72 14.05 -30.61
C ASP A 497 24.48 12.94 -29.90
N MET A 498 23.75 12.01 -29.27
CA MET A 498 24.28 10.82 -28.61
C MET A 498 23.39 9.63 -28.99
N SER A 499 23.32 9.34 -30.28
CA SER A 499 22.99 8.00 -30.76
C SER A 499 24.27 7.25 -31.07
N GLU A 500 24.65 6.30 -30.23
CA GLU A 500 25.17 4.98 -30.63
C GLU A 500 25.42 4.13 -29.38
N SER A 501 24.76 2.98 -29.33
CA SER A 501 24.99 1.96 -28.31
C SER A 501 26.15 1.08 -28.74
N GLU A 502 27.20 0.99 -27.94
CA GLU A 502 28.14 -0.13 -28.02
C GLU A 502 28.29 -0.79 -26.64
N ALA A 503 28.19 -2.11 -26.64
CA ALA A 503 28.24 -2.95 -25.46
C ALA A 503 29.60 -2.91 -24.76
N LEU A 504 29.58 -3.13 -23.43
CA LEU A 504 30.76 -3.21 -22.57
C LEU A 504 31.75 -4.31 -23.04
N PRO A 505 33.06 -4.02 -23.17
CA PRO A 505 34.06 -5.04 -23.48
C PRO A 505 34.40 -5.92 -22.27
N GLU A 506 34.52 -7.22 -22.49
CA GLU A 506 34.81 -8.30 -21.52
C GLU A 506 36.03 -8.09 -20.61
N ALA A 507 36.91 -7.14 -20.89
CA ALA A 507 38.14 -6.90 -20.11
C ALA A 507 37.94 -6.02 -18.85
N ILE A 508 36.81 -5.32 -18.71
CA ILE A 508 36.49 -4.51 -17.52
C ILE A 508 35.99 -5.39 -16.36
N THR A 509 35.38 -6.53 -16.67
CA THR A 509 34.87 -7.50 -15.68
C THR A 509 36.01 -8.17 -14.89
N GLU A 510 37.18 -8.38 -15.51
CA GLU A 510 38.33 -9.03 -14.85
C GLU A 510 39.11 -8.12 -13.89
N THR A 511 39.06 -6.79 -14.06
CA THR A 511 39.82 -5.87 -13.17
C THR A 511 39.02 -5.52 -11.90
N ILE A 512 37.69 -5.50 -11.98
CA ILE A 512 36.82 -5.32 -10.79
C ILE A 512 36.84 -6.58 -9.90
N ALA A 513 36.94 -7.77 -10.50
CA ALA A 513 37.03 -9.05 -9.77
C ALA A 513 38.30 -9.17 -8.91
N ASN A 514 39.42 -8.55 -9.32
CA ASN A 514 40.70 -8.72 -8.63
C ASN A 514 40.90 -7.83 -7.40
N THR A 515 40.03 -6.85 -7.16
CA THR A 515 40.09 -6.02 -5.93
C THR A 515 39.13 -6.55 -4.84
N ALA A 516 38.29 -7.55 -5.15
CA ALA A 516 37.26 -8.08 -4.26
C ALA A 516 37.71 -9.29 -3.39
N GLN A 517 38.96 -9.76 -3.53
CA GLN A 517 39.41 -11.00 -2.87
C GLN A 517 39.96 -10.85 -1.43
N GLN A 518 39.93 -9.66 -0.83
CA GLN A 518 40.28 -9.49 0.59
C GLN A 518 39.42 -8.41 1.25
N ASP A 519 38.23 -8.75 1.74
CA ASP A 519 37.87 -8.53 3.15
C ASP A 519 36.47 -9.06 3.48
N THR A 520 36.34 -9.61 4.68
CA THR A 520 35.19 -10.37 5.19
C THR A 520 33.92 -9.55 5.43
N THR A 521 32.82 -10.05 4.87
CA THR A 521 31.40 -10.04 5.25
C THR A 521 30.96 -9.26 6.50
N GLN A 522 30.49 -8.03 6.29
CA GLN A 522 29.47 -7.36 7.12
C GLN A 522 28.75 -6.32 6.24
N SER A 523 27.42 -6.25 6.29
CA SER A 523 26.64 -5.28 5.50
C SER A 523 27.16 -3.85 5.77
N VAL A 524 27.65 -3.19 4.72
CA VAL A 524 28.36 -1.89 4.77
C VAL A 524 27.53 -0.78 5.47
N THR A 525 26.22 -0.98 5.63
CA THR A 525 25.27 -0.10 6.30
C THR A 525 24.87 -0.49 7.73
N GLU A 526 25.25 -1.68 8.21
CA GLU A 526 25.00 -2.13 9.60
C GLU A 526 26.00 -1.54 10.61
N LEU A 527 27.16 -1.07 10.12
CA LEU A 527 28.25 -0.53 10.92
C LEU A 527 28.08 0.94 11.32
N LEU A 528 27.12 1.63 10.70
CA LEU A 528 26.90 3.06 10.88
C LEU A 528 25.70 3.32 11.80
N LEU A 529 25.94 4.08 12.87
CA LEU A 529 24.86 4.54 13.75
C LEU A 529 23.95 5.51 13.00
N LEU A 530 22.75 5.72 13.54
CA LEU A 530 21.77 6.65 12.97
C LEU A 530 22.36 8.08 12.80
N ASP A 531 23.20 8.49 13.74
CA ASP A 531 23.87 9.79 13.72
C ASP A 531 24.95 9.89 12.63
N ASP A 532 25.65 8.79 12.33
CA ASP A 532 26.62 8.72 11.22
C ASP A 532 25.90 8.84 9.88
N LYS A 533 24.79 8.11 9.72
CA LYS A 533 23.96 8.17 8.50
C LYS A 533 23.40 9.57 8.27
N ARG A 534 23.02 10.26 9.36
CA ARG A 534 22.55 11.65 9.31
C ARG A 534 23.67 12.63 8.97
N TYR A 535 24.85 12.48 9.57
CA TYR A 535 26.02 13.31 9.28
C TYR A 535 26.46 13.18 7.82
N ILE A 536 26.61 11.95 7.33
CA ILE A 536 27.00 11.68 5.94
C ILE A 536 25.95 12.25 4.97
N ARG A 537 24.66 12.07 5.26
CA ARG A 537 23.57 12.61 4.43
C ARG A 537 23.61 14.14 4.34
N GLN A 538 23.94 14.83 5.43
CA GLN A 538 24.11 16.29 5.42
C GLN A 538 25.33 16.73 4.61
N GLN A 539 26.45 16.00 4.67
CA GLN A 539 27.62 16.32 3.86
C GLN A 539 27.43 16.04 2.36
N LEU A 540 26.51 15.13 2.01
CA LEU A 540 26.23 14.68 0.64
C LEU A 540 24.95 15.24 0.02
N GLU A 541 24.31 16.21 0.67
CA GLU A 541 23.13 16.91 0.17
C GLU A 541 23.26 17.41 -1.28
N PRO A 542 24.40 17.99 -1.73
CA PRO A 542 24.56 18.45 -3.11
C PRO A 542 24.83 17.33 -4.13
N VAL A 543 25.04 16.08 -3.71
CA VAL A 543 25.38 14.96 -4.61
C VAL A 543 24.11 14.20 -5.02
N PRO A 544 23.89 13.85 -6.30
CA PRO A 544 22.75 13.04 -6.73
C PRO A 544 22.66 11.68 -6.04
N ALA A 545 21.44 11.21 -5.72
CA ALA A 545 21.23 10.00 -4.92
C ALA A 545 21.94 8.74 -5.47
N GLY A 546 21.99 8.59 -6.80
CA GLY A 546 22.68 7.47 -7.46
C GLY A 546 24.21 7.49 -7.31
N GLN A 547 24.83 8.64 -7.04
CA GLN A 547 26.28 8.77 -6.87
C GLN A 547 26.71 8.71 -5.40
N ARG A 548 25.78 8.91 -4.46
CA ARG A 548 26.05 8.84 -3.01
C ARG A 548 26.56 7.46 -2.58
N ILE A 549 26.13 6.39 -3.26
CA ILE A 549 26.52 5.01 -2.93
C ILE A 549 28.03 4.77 -3.03
N VAL A 550 28.72 5.47 -3.93
CA VAL A 550 30.18 5.36 -4.10
C VAL A 550 30.91 5.96 -2.89
N ILE A 551 30.42 7.10 -2.39
CA ILE A 551 30.98 7.72 -1.18
C ILE A 551 30.67 6.88 0.06
N TYR A 552 29.47 6.29 0.17
CA TYR A 552 29.14 5.42 1.30
C TYR A 552 30.09 4.22 1.42
N ARG A 553 30.47 3.62 0.29
CA ARG A 553 31.43 2.50 0.27
C ARG A 553 32.81 2.94 0.73
N GLU A 554 33.33 4.04 0.21
CA GLU A 554 34.67 4.51 0.55
C GLU A 554 34.75 5.04 1.98
N TYR A 555 33.70 5.69 2.48
CA TYR A 555 33.58 6.08 3.87
C TYR A 555 33.74 4.86 4.81
N CYS A 556 33.07 3.75 4.51
CA CYS A 556 33.17 2.53 5.31
C CYS A 556 34.54 1.87 5.19
N ARG A 557 35.20 1.94 4.03
CA ARG A 557 36.57 1.45 3.84
C ARG A 557 37.57 2.22 4.72
N VAL A 558 37.50 3.55 4.73
CA VAL A 558 38.35 4.40 5.59
C VAL A 558 38.07 4.12 7.07
N TRP A 559 36.80 3.93 7.42
CA TRP A 559 36.37 3.59 8.77
C TRP A 559 36.99 2.27 9.26
N GLN A 560 36.87 1.20 8.47
CA GLN A 560 37.42 -0.12 8.80
C GLN A 560 38.95 -0.12 8.90
N ALA A 561 39.64 0.54 7.97
CA ALA A 561 41.10 0.62 7.97
C ALA A 561 41.63 1.32 9.25
N ALA A 562 41.00 2.42 9.65
CA ALA A 562 41.39 3.15 10.86
C ALA A 562 40.98 2.41 12.15
N ALA A 563 39.86 1.70 12.16
CA ALA A 563 39.45 0.87 13.29
C ALA A 563 40.38 -0.33 13.49
N ALA A 564 40.86 -0.95 12.41
CA ALA A 564 41.83 -2.06 12.46
C ALA A 564 43.22 -1.62 12.95
N ALA A 565 43.61 -0.37 12.65
CA ALA A 565 44.87 0.21 13.08
C ALA A 565 44.90 0.64 14.57
N GLU A 566 43.75 0.67 15.26
CA GLU A 566 43.67 1.07 16.66
C GLU A 566 43.89 -0.12 17.61
N PRO A 567 44.98 -0.11 18.41
CA PRO A 567 45.32 -1.22 19.29
C PRO A 567 44.37 -1.34 20.50
N ASN A 568 43.70 -0.26 20.92
CA ASN A 568 42.75 -0.31 22.02
C ASN A 568 41.34 -0.68 21.52
N GLU A 569 40.90 -1.89 21.85
CA GLU A 569 39.63 -2.46 21.42
C GLU A 569 38.42 -1.57 21.72
N ILE A 570 38.40 -0.87 22.85
CA ILE A 570 37.31 0.03 23.25
C ILE A 570 37.28 1.31 22.38
N GLN A 571 38.41 1.68 21.78
CA GLN A 571 38.56 2.92 21.02
C GLN A 571 38.47 2.73 19.50
N ARG A 572 38.51 1.50 18.99
CA ARG A 572 38.53 1.17 17.55
C ARG A 572 37.40 1.84 16.76
N ASP A 573 36.18 1.68 17.24
CA ASP A 573 34.98 2.22 16.60
C ASP A 573 35.00 3.76 16.54
N ASN A 574 35.43 4.41 17.62
CA ASN A 574 35.58 5.87 17.67
C ASN A 574 36.75 6.39 16.83
N ALA A 575 37.87 5.65 16.76
CA ALA A 575 39.01 5.98 15.93
C ALA A 575 38.65 5.88 14.44
N GLY A 576 37.98 4.79 14.05
CA GLY A 576 37.40 4.60 12.73
C GLY A 576 36.49 5.76 12.35
N ARG A 577 35.50 6.10 13.21
CA ARG A 577 34.53 7.19 12.91
C ARG A 577 35.21 8.52 12.72
N ARG A 578 36.17 8.86 13.58
CA ARG A 578 36.92 10.12 13.46
C ARG A 578 37.65 10.19 12.13
N ALA A 579 38.35 9.13 11.73
CA ALA A 579 39.09 9.09 10.47
C ALA A 579 38.17 9.21 9.25
N ALA A 580 37.06 8.46 9.23
CA ALA A 580 36.10 8.49 8.12
C ALA A 580 35.38 9.85 7.99
N ASN A 581 35.00 10.46 9.12
CA ASN A 581 34.41 11.81 9.13
C ASN A 581 35.39 12.89 8.65
N ILE A 582 36.67 12.80 9.04
CA ILE A 582 37.72 13.71 8.57
C ILE A 582 37.92 13.55 7.06
N TRP A 583 38.03 12.31 6.57
CA TRP A 583 38.16 12.03 5.15
C TRP A 583 36.97 12.55 4.34
N LEU A 584 35.74 12.29 4.78
CA LEU A 584 34.54 12.74 4.08
C LEU A 584 34.49 14.26 3.95
N ARG A 585 34.85 14.97 5.03
CA ARG A 585 34.85 16.43 5.09
C ARG A 585 35.95 17.06 4.23
N GLU A 586 37.13 16.45 4.19
CA GLU A 586 38.31 17.08 3.59
C GLU A 586 38.57 16.62 2.15
N GLN A 587 38.20 15.40 1.80
CA GLN A 587 38.58 14.78 0.53
C GLN A 587 37.43 14.06 -0.17
N GLY A 588 36.34 13.70 0.52
CA GLY A 588 35.28 12.84 -0.02
C GLY A 588 34.62 13.35 -1.31
N LEU A 589 34.34 14.66 -1.41
CA LEU A 589 33.74 15.25 -2.62
C LEU A 589 34.75 15.40 -3.77
N LEU A 590 35.99 15.79 -3.47
CA LEU A 590 37.05 15.91 -4.49
C LEU A 590 37.45 14.54 -5.04
N TRP A 591 37.47 13.52 -4.18
CA TRP A 591 37.68 12.13 -4.54
C TRP A 591 36.53 11.60 -5.41
N LEU A 592 35.26 11.89 -5.07
CA LEU A 592 34.14 11.52 -5.93
C LEU A 592 34.26 12.16 -7.31
N VAL A 593 34.65 13.43 -7.38
CA VAL A 593 34.87 14.12 -8.67
C VAL A 593 36.06 13.52 -9.44
N SER A 594 37.15 13.11 -8.78
CA SER A 594 38.27 12.44 -9.49
C SER A 594 37.88 11.06 -9.99
N VAL A 595 37.14 10.28 -9.20
CA VAL A 595 36.64 8.95 -9.59
C VAL A 595 35.65 9.04 -10.76
N LEU A 596 34.85 10.11 -10.82
CA LEU A 596 33.94 10.37 -11.93
C LEU A 596 34.63 10.98 -13.17
N ASN A 597 35.80 11.63 -13.01
CA ASN A 597 36.55 12.29 -14.10
C ASN A 597 37.76 11.47 -14.61
N GLU A 598 38.22 10.43 -13.92
CA GLU A 598 39.32 9.54 -14.34
C GLU A 598 38.86 8.43 -15.32
N THR A 599 37.80 8.70 -16.11
CA THR A 599 37.56 7.97 -17.36
C THR A 599 38.47 8.59 -18.42
N PRO A 600 39.42 7.85 -19.02
CA PRO A 600 40.35 8.45 -19.98
C PRO A 600 39.60 8.84 -21.26
N SER A 601 39.64 10.12 -21.62
CA SER A 601 39.32 10.60 -22.96
C SER A 601 40.40 10.10 -23.94
N THR A 602 40.04 9.21 -24.86
CA THR A 602 40.88 8.78 -25.98
C THR A 602 40.97 9.90 -27.03
N GLU A 603 41.72 10.96 -26.74
CA GLU A 603 42.22 11.92 -27.73
C GLU A 603 43.69 12.24 -27.46
N ALA A 604 44.57 11.26 -27.67
CA ALA A 604 46.01 11.46 -27.93
C ALA A 604 46.68 10.14 -28.35
N ALA A 605 46.44 9.71 -29.58
CA ALA A 605 47.36 8.82 -30.30
C ALA A 605 47.21 9.07 -31.81
N ALA A 606 48.03 10.01 -32.29
CA ALA A 606 48.66 9.88 -33.60
C ALA A 606 49.73 8.78 -33.53
#